data_AF-A0A838BHQ0-F1
#
_entry.id   AF-A0A838BHQ0-F1
#
_cell.length_a   1.000
_cell.length_b   1.000
_cell.length_c   1.000
_cell.angle_alpha   90.00
_cell.angle_beta   90.00
_cell.angle_gamma   90.00
#
_symmetry.space_group_name_H-M   'P 1'
#
loop_
_entity.id
_entity.type
_entity.pdbx_description
1 polymer ?
#
loop_
_entity_poly.entity_id
_entity_poly.type
_entity_poly.pdbx_seq_one_letter_code
_entity_poly.pdbx_strand_id
1 'polypeptide(L)' 'MNYLDSLYWIHERTKFGIKPGVKRMEWMLNHLNNPQLNIRGIHVGGTNGKGSTVAYLRAALVENGYEVGTFT' A
#
# COMPACT_ATOMS: atom_id res chain seq x y z
N MET A 1 18.92 -7.57 10.30
CA MET A 1 17.99 -6.47 10.64
C MET A 1 16.79 -7.11 11.30
N ASN A 2 16.56 -6.84 12.59
CA ASN A 2 15.38 -7.33 13.29
C ASN A 2 14.15 -6.44 12.95
N TYR A 3 12.98 -6.76 13.51
CA TYR A 3 11.76 -5.98 13.28
C TYR A 3 11.93 -4.49 13.64
N LEU A 4 12.50 -4.20 14.82
CA LEU A 4 12.71 -2.85 15.30
C LEU A 4 13.71 -2.08 14.43
N ASP A 5 14.82 -2.71 14.06
CA ASP A 5 15.82 -2.10 13.17
C ASP A 5 15.17 -1.68 11.83
N SER A 6 14.33 -2.56 11.26
CA SER A 6 13.63 -2.32 10.00
C SER A 6 12.62 -1.17 10.14
N LEU A 7 11.87 -1.16 11.24
CA LEU A 7 10.89 -0.12 11.55
C LEU A 7 11.57 1.26 11.65
N TYR A 8 12.65 1.36 12.43
CA TYR A 8 13.39 2.61 12.57
C TYR A 8 13.98 3.08 11.24
N TRP A 9 14.58 2.17 10.47
CA TRP A 9 15.15 2.49 9.17
C TRP A 9 14.11 3.07 8.18
N ILE A 10 12.89 2.54 8.17
CA ILE A 10 11.79 3.06 7.33
C ILE A 10 11.39 4.48 7.78
N HIS A 11 11.19 4.67 9.09
CA HIS A 11 10.73 5.96 9.62
C HIS A 11 11.76 7.09 9.46
N GLU A 12 13.04 6.76 9.44
CA GLU A 12 14.10 7.72 9.12
C GLU A 12 13.97 8.33 7.73
N ARG A 13 13.22 7.78 6.78
CA ARG A 13 13.11 8.39 5.44
C ARG A 13 12.23 9.65 5.38
N THR A 14 11.54 10.00 6.46
CA THR A 14 10.65 11.18 6.54
C THR A 14 11.38 12.53 6.46
N LYS A 15 12.70 12.57 6.77
CA LYS A 15 13.54 13.80 6.73
C LYS A 15 13.57 14.50 5.35
N PHE A 16 13.17 13.82 4.27
CA PHE A 16 13.24 14.36 2.90
C PHE A 16 11.96 15.04 2.41
N GLY A 17 10.92 15.12 3.24
CA GLY A 17 9.63 15.74 2.91
C GLY A 17 8.85 15.04 1.80
N ILE A 18 7.67 15.56 1.48
CA ILE A 18 6.83 15.05 0.38
C ILE A 18 7.40 15.58 -0.95
N LYS A 19 7.79 14.67 -1.84
CA LYS A 19 8.15 14.99 -3.23
C LYS A 19 7.10 14.42 -4.18
N PRO A 20 6.18 15.25 -4.70
CA PRO A 20 5.10 14.80 -5.59
C PRO A 20 5.61 14.11 -6.85
N GLY A 21 4.77 13.26 -7.44
CA GLY A 21 5.06 12.48 -8.64
C GLY A 21 5.46 11.03 -8.35
N VAL A 22 5.34 10.20 -9.38
CA VAL A 22 5.47 8.73 -9.27
C VAL A 22 6.80 8.17 -9.78
N LYS A 23 7.64 8.99 -10.43
CA LYS A 23 8.88 8.52 -11.10
C LYS A 23 9.81 7.69 -10.21
N ARG A 24 9.95 8.06 -8.93
CA ARG A 24 10.77 7.29 -7.96
C ARG A 24 10.16 5.93 -7.65
N MET A 25 8.84 5.87 -7.53
CA MET A 25 8.11 4.62 -7.30
C MET A 25 8.15 3.73 -8.53
N GLU A 26 7.95 4.29 -9.74
CA GLU A 26 8.07 3.56 -11.00
C GLU A 26 9.47 2.96 -11.16
N TRP A 27 10.52 3.75 -10.89
CA TRP A 27 11.91 3.26 -10.89
C TRP A 27 12.07 2.09 -9.91
N MET A 28 11.59 2.21 -8.67
CA MET A 28 11.68 1.16 -7.65
C MET A 28 10.91 -0.11 -8.07
N LEU A 29 9.68 0.04 -8.54
CA LEU A 29 8.84 -1.09 -8.95
C LEU A 29 9.44 -1.85 -10.13
N ASN A 30 10.09 -1.15 -11.06
CA ASN A 30 10.81 -1.79 -12.17
C ASN A 30 11.94 -2.70 -11.66
N HIS A 31 12.67 -2.30 -10.62
CA HIS A 31 13.72 -3.13 -9.99
C HIS A 31 13.14 -4.32 -9.19
N LEU A 32 11.86 -4.26 -8.85
CA LEU A 32 11.14 -5.32 -8.15
C LEU A 32 10.34 -6.22 -9.10
N ASN A 33 10.59 -6.14 -10.41
CA ASN A 33 9.87 -6.87 -11.47
C ASN A 33 8.37 -6.54 -11.55
N ASN A 34 8.01 -5.28 -11.32
CA ASN A 34 6.67 -4.73 -11.50
C ASN A 34 5.53 -5.54 -10.82
N PRO A 35 5.63 -5.82 -9.51
CA PRO A 35 4.66 -6.67 -8.81
C PRO A 35 3.23 -6.10 -8.85
N GLN A 36 3.09 -4.77 -8.96
CA GLN A 36 1.80 -4.08 -9.08
C GLN A 36 0.98 -4.52 -10.30
N LEU A 37 1.61 -5.03 -11.36
CA LEU A 37 0.90 -5.52 -12.55
C LEU A 37 0.18 -6.85 -12.31
N ASN A 38 0.56 -7.57 -11.26
CA ASN A 38 -0.04 -8.87 -10.90
C ASN A 38 -1.10 -8.74 -9.79
N ILE A 39 -1.40 -7.51 -9.34
CA ILE A 39 -2.37 -7.28 -8.27
C ILE A 39 -3.77 -7.09 -8.87
N ARG A 40 -4.70 -7.97 -8.51
CA ARG A 40 -6.14 -7.77 -8.71
C ARG A 40 -6.68 -6.90 -7.58
N GLY A 41 -6.57 -5.58 -7.74
CA GLY A 41 -6.83 -4.61 -6.68
C GLY A 41 -8.04 -3.72 -6.92
N ILE A 42 -8.67 -3.29 -5.83
CA ILE A 42 -9.66 -2.20 -5.81
C ILE A 42 -8.94 -0.96 -5.25
N HIS A 43 -8.92 0.13 -6.01
CA HIS A 43 -8.31 1.39 -5.59
C HIS A 43 -9.38 2.36 -5.05
N VAL A 44 -9.27 2.76 -3.79
CA VAL A 44 -10.25 3.65 -3.13
C VAL A 44 -9.66 5.04 -2.90
N GLY A 45 -10.10 6.01 -3.70
CA GLY A 45 -9.77 7.43 -3.54
C GLY A 45 -10.89 8.23 -2.85
N GLY A 46 -10.58 9.44 -2.37
CA GLY A 46 -11.58 10.37 -1.82
C GLY A 46 -11.09 11.15 -0.59
N THR A 47 -11.79 12.24 -0.24
CA THR A 47 -11.44 13.08 0.93
C THR A 47 -11.70 12.33 2.23
N ASN A 48 -12.89 11.75 2.37
CA ASN A 48 -13.36 11.04 3.57
C ASN A 48 -13.80 9.61 3.24
N GLY A 49 -13.90 8.75 4.26
CA GLY A 49 -14.53 7.43 4.12
C GLY A 49 -13.67 6.30 3.53
N LYS A 50 -12.46 6.59 3.01
CA LYS A 50 -11.57 5.58 2.40
C LYS A 50 -11.34 4.36 3.31
N GLY A 51 -10.94 4.59 4.56
CA GLY A 51 -10.65 3.53 5.52
C GLY A 51 -11.89 2.68 5.83
N SER A 52 -13.03 3.30 6.10
CA SER A 52 -14.30 2.59 6.33
C SER A 52 -14.76 1.81 5.11
N THR A 53 -14.63 2.37 3.90
CA THR A 53 -14.99 1.66 2.66
C THR A 53 -14.08 0.45 2.43
N VAL A 54 -12.77 0.59 2.63
CA VAL A 54 -11.82 -0.54 2.54
C VAL A 54 -12.16 -1.62 3.58
N ALA A 55 -12.50 -1.23 4.81
CA ALA A 55 -12.90 -2.18 5.85
C ALA A 55 -14.16 -2.96 5.48
N TYR A 56 -15.20 -2.29 4.95
CA TYR A 56 -16.44 -2.95 4.51
C TYR A 56 -16.21 -3.87 3.31
N LEU A 57 -15.43 -3.44 2.32
CA LEU A 57 -15.08 -4.27 1.16
C LEU A 57 -14.30 -5.51 1.59
N ARG A 58 -13.32 -5.35 2.48
CA ARG A 58 -12.55 -6.49 3.01
C ARG A 58 -13.46 -7.48 3.72
N ALA A 59 -14.32 -7.00 4.62
CA ALA A 59 -15.22 -7.86 5.37
C ALA A 59 -16.16 -8.64 4.43
N ALA A 60 -16.79 -7.95 3.48
CA ALA A 60 -17.69 -8.57 2.53
C ALA A 60 -16.98 -9.62 1.64
N LEU A 61 -15.80 -9.29 1.11
CA LEU A 61 -15.06 -10.22 0.24
C LEU A 61 -14.52 -11.43 1.01
N VAL A 62 -14.00 -11.24 2.22
CA VAL A 62 -13.56 -12.35 3.09
C VAL A 62 -14.72 -13.26 3.43
N GLU A 63 -15.89 -12.71 3.78
CA GLU A 63 -17.11 -13.49 4.05
C GLU A 63 -17.56 -14.31 2.83
N ASN A 64 -17.28 -13.81 1.62
CA ASN A 64 -17.56 -14.52 0.37
C ASN A 64 -16.42 -15.45 -0.09
N GLY A 65 -15.47 -15.79 0.81
CA GLY A 65 -14.43 -16.78 0.55
C GLY A 65 -13.23 -16.30 -0.27
N TYR A 66 -13.07 -14.98 -0.45
CA TYR A 66 -11.90 -14.43 -1.13
C TYR A 66 -10.73 -14.22 -0.17
N GLU A 67 -9.51 -14.49 -0.63
CA GLU A 67 -8.29 -14.05 0.06
C GLU A 67 -8.03 -12.57 -0.26
N VAL A 68 -8.07 -11.72 0.76
CA VAL A 68 -8.01 -10.26 0.60
C VAL A 68 -7.00 -9.62 1.53
N GLY A 69 -6.04 -8.91 0.94
CA GLY A 69 -5.16 -7.96 1.64
C GLY A 69 -5.69 -6.52 1.56
N THR A 70 -5.34 -5.68 2.54
CA THR A 70 -5.68 -4.25 2.55
C THR A 70 -4.45 -3.41 2.88
N PHE A 71 -4.38 -2.21 2.31
CA PHE A 71 -3.35 -1.20 2.60
C PHE A 71 -4.02 0.14 2.92
N THR A 72 -3.76 0.68 4.12
CA THR A 72 -4.36 1.92 4.67
C THR A 72 -3.36 2.69 5.50
#